data_AF-A0A200R2Y3-F1
#
_entry.id   AF-A0A200R2Y3-F1
#
_cell.length_a   1.000
_cell.length_b   1.000
_cell.length_c   1.000
_cell.angle_alpha   90.00
_cell.angle_beta   90.00
_cell.angle_gamma   90.00
#
_symmetry.space_group_name_H-M   'P 1'
#
loop_
_entity.id
_entity.type
_entity.pdbx_description
1 polymer ?
#
loop_
_entity_poly.entity_id
_entity_poly.type
_entity_poly.pdbx_seq_one_letter_code
_entity_poly.pdbx_strand_id
1 'polypeptide(L)'
;MRTIFWNVRGLAKLKARCKLRELVKAHSPDYLFVVEPLVAYSNSFCASLRLQGMYPEAIHNTDSNCNANIWIFWYRDLSRPSIIASSTQQIFVEMERVLITGVHAKCTAIGRRKLWNELGLVNSMNKPWLVLGDFNTVLRCEEKK
;
A
#
# COMPACT_ATOMS: atom_id res chain seq x y z
N MET A 1 -5.29 -8.72 13.42
CA MET A 1 -4.90 -7.86 12.30
C MET A 1 -5.62 -8.26 11.01
N ARG A 2 -6.53 -7.41 10.53
CA ARG A 2 -7.18 -7.49 9.22
C ARG A 2 -6.56 -6.44 8.30
N THR A 3 -5.82 -6.89 7.30
CA THR A 3 -5.16 -6.01 6.32
C THR A 3 -5.80 -6.19 4.95
N ILE A 4 -6.12 -5.08 4.28
CA ILE A 4 -6.64 -5.07 2.92
C ILE A 4 -5.64 -4.40 1.99
N PHE A 5 -5.41 -5.02 0.84
CA PHE A 5 -4.69 -4.43 -0.29
C PHE A 5 -5.64 -4.17 -1.43
N TRP A 6 -5.61 -2.98 -2.00
CA TRP A 6 -6.39 -2.68 -3.19
C TRP A 6 -5.64 -1.76 -4.16
N ASN A 7 -5.32 -2.30 -5.34
CA ASN A 7 -4.98 -1.49 -6.50
C ASN A 7 -6.28 -0.84 -7.03
N VAL A 8 -6.44 0.45 -6.74
CA VAL A 8 -7.68 1.21 -7.02
C VAL A 8 -7.70 1.82 -8.43
N ARG A 9 -6.54 1.95 -9.07
CA ARG A 9 -6.39 2.56 -10.41
C ARG A 9 -7.10 3.91 -10.58
N GLY A 10 -6.99 4.76 -9.56
CA GLY A 10 -7.49 6.13 -9.60
C GLY A 10 -8.58 6.44 -8.57
N LEU A 11 -8.30 7.43 -7.72
CA LEU A 11 -9.24 8.01 -6.75
C LEU A 11 -9.80 9.37 -7.17
N ALA A 12 -9.47 9.88 -8.36
CA ALA A 12 -10.03 11.12 -8.86
C ALA A 12 -11.57 11.05 -9.00
N LYS A 13 -12.10 9.88 -9.41
CA LYS A 13 -13.54 9.69 -9.66
C LYS A 13 -14.31 9.41 -8.36
N LEU A 14 -15.46 10.08 -8.18
CA LEU A 14 -16.35 9.86 -7.04
C LEU A 14 -16.77 8.39 -6.88
N LYS A 15 -17.02 7.68 -7.99
CA LYS A 15 -17.38 6.26 -7.97
C LYS A 15 -16.32 5.38 -7.30
N ALA A 16 -15.03 5.64 -7.55
CA ALA A 16 -13.95 4.90 -6.91
C ALA A 16 -13.89 5.19 -5.40
N ARG A 17 -14.10 6.45 -5.01
CA ARG A 17 -14.18 6.86 -3.60
C ARG A 17 -15.38 6.22 -2.88
N CYS A 18 -16.54 6.11 -3.53
CA CYS A 18 -17.70 5.40 -2.98
C CYS A 18 -17.38 3.94 -2.70
N LYS A 19 -16.81 3.23 -3.69
CA LYS A 19 -16.39 1.83 -3.52
C LYS A 19 -15.37 1.66 -2.41
N LEU A 20 -14.42 2.59 -2.27
CA LEU A 20 -13.46 2.57 -1.16
C LEU A 20 -14.13 2.70 0.21
N ARG A 21 -15.11 3.59 0.34
CA ARG A 21 -15.90 3.72 1.58
C ARG A 21 -16.73 2.47 1.86
N GLU A 22 -17.36 1.89 0.84
CA GLU A 22 -18.12 0.64 0.97
C GLU A 22 -17.22 -0.51 1.44
N LEU A 23 -16.02 -0.64 0.85
CA LEU A 23 -15.02 -1.64 1.23
C LEU A 23 -14.63 -1.50 2.71
N VAL A 24 -14.31 -0.28 3.14
CA VAL A 24 -13.94 0.02 4.54
C VAL A 24 -15.12 -0.25 5.47
N LYS A 25 -16.33 0.17 5.12
CA LYS A 25 -17.52 -0.04 5.94
C LYS A 25 -17.88 -1.52 6.08
N ALA A 26 -17.71 -2.31 5.02
CA ALA A 26 -18.06 -3.72 5.01
C ALA A 26 -17.06 -4.58 5.80
N HIS A 27 -15.78 -4.23 5.78
CA HIS A 27 -14.72 -5.08 6.33
C HIS A 27 -14.05 -4.52 7.57
N SER A 28 -14.20 -3.23 7.88
CA SER A 28 -13.52 -2.55 9.00
C SER A 28 -12.07 -3.00 9.17
N PRO A 29 -11.19 -2.78 8.16
CA PRO A 29 -9.82 -3.26 8.24
C PRO A 29 -9.02 -2.48 9.31
N ASP A 30 -8.00 -3.13 9.87
CA ASP A 30 -7.03 -2.49 10.77
C ASP A 30 -6.04 -1.64 9.95
N TYR A 31 -5.64 -2.18 8.80
CA TYR A 31 -4.72 -1.54 7.86
C TYR A 31 -5.24 -1.66 6.43
N LEU A 32 -5.16 -0.57 5.68
CA LEU A 32 -5.64 -0.49 4.31
C LEU A 32 -4.54 0.09 3.41
N PHE A 33 -4.08 -0.74 2.47
CA PHE A 33 -3.14 -0.37 1.44
C PHE A 33 -3.91 0.00 0.16
N VAL A 34 -3.80 1.26 -0.25
CA VAL A 34 -4.38 1.77 -1.50
C VAL A 34 -3.25 2.02 -2.49
N VAL A 35 -3.33 1.39 -3.65
CA VAL A 35 -2.30 1.43 -4.68
C VAL A 35 -2.84 2.01 -5.99
N GLU A 36 -1.99 2.75 -6.70
CA GLU A 36 -2.33 3.55 -7.87
C GLU A 36 -3.52 4.51 -7.60
N PRO A 37 -3.43 5.41 -6.61
CA PRO A 37 -4.47 6.41 -6.39
C PRO A 37 -4.56 7.42 -7.54
N LEU A 38 -3.52 7.56 -8.37
CA LEU A 38 -3.43 8.46 -9.54
C LEU A 38 -3.85 9.91 -9.23
N VAL A 39 -3.57 10.35 -8.01
CA VAL A 39 -3.79 11.72 -7.52
C VAL A 39 -2.60 12.09 -6.65
N ALA A 40 -2.23 13.37 -6.62
CA ALA A 40 -1.20 13.85 -5.71
C ALA A 40 -1.64 13.63 -4.26
N TYR A 41 -0.71 13.18 -3.43
CA TYR A 41 -0.96 13.03 -2.00
C TYR A 41 -1.17 14.40 -1.34
N SER A 42 -2.23 14.53 -0.56
CA SER A 42 -2.38 15.62 0.41
C SER A 42 -3.21 15.15 1.60
N ASN A 43 -2.90 15.67 2.79
CA ASN A 43 -3.67 15.37 4.00
C ASN A 43 -5.14 15.79 3.85
N SER A 44 -5.40 16.92 3.18
CA SER A 44 -6.77 17.39 2.90
C SER A 44 -7.52 16.43 1.97
N PHE A 45 -6.86 15.86 0.96
CA PHE A 45 -7.47 14.87 0.10
C PHE A 45 -7.79 13.58 0.87
N CYS A 46 -6.85 13.08 1.68
CA CYS A 46 -7.05 11.90 2.51
C CYS A 46 -8.22 12.09 3.48
N ALA A 47 -8.28 13.22 4.19
CA ALA A 47 -9.40 13.55 5.07
C ALA A 47 -10.73 13.64 4.30
N SER A 48 -10.72 14.14 3.05
CA SER A 48 -11.92 14.22 2.20
C SER A 48 -12.50 12.86 1.79
N LEU A 49 -11.71 11.78 1.86
CA LEU A 49 -12.20 10.42 1.56
C LEU A 49 -13.23 9.95 2.59
N ARG A 50 -13.16 10.47 3.83
CA ARG A 50 -14.06 10.15 4.95
C ARG A 50 -14.19 8.65 5.17
N LEU A 51 -13.05 7.96 5.25
CA LEU A 51 -12.99 6.52 5.51
C LEU A 51 -13.35 6.28 6.98
N GLN A 52 -14.48 5.61 7.22
CA GLN A 52 -15.00 5.38 8.56
C GLN A 52 -14.01 4.59 9.42
N GLY A 53 -13.71 5.09 10.62
CA GLY A 53 -12.80 4.45 11.57
C GLY A 53 -11.30 4.61 11.26
N MET A 54 -10.95 5.10 10.08
CA MET A 54 -9.55 5.31 9.69
C MET A 54 -9.02 6.65 10.20
N TYR A 55 -7.72 6.69 10.45
CA TYR A 55 -7.01 7.95 10.68
C TYR A 55 -7.07 8.82 9.39
N PRO A 56 -7.25 10.15 9.49
CA PRO A 56 -7.48 11.02 8.32
C PRO A 56 -6.23 11.30 7.46
N GLU A 57 -5.11 10.64 7.75
CA GLU A 57 -3.84 10.74 7.04
C GLU A 57 -3.40 9.35 6.58
N ALA A 58 -2.48 9.30 5.61
CA ALA A 58 -1.90 8.04 5.16
C ALA A 58 -0.37 8.12 5.16
N ILE A 59 0.28 6.98 5.37
CA ILE A 59 1.69 6.81 5.03
C ILE A 59 1.78 6.64 3.53
N HIS A 60 2.75 7.27 2.87
CA HIS A 60 2.84 7.24 1.41
C HIS A 60 4.29 7.18 0.93
N ASN A 61 4.52 6.70 -0.30
CA ASN A 61 5.84 6.60 -0.93
C ASN A 61 6.14 7.72 -1.93
N THR A 62 5.64 8.94 -1.68
CA THR A 62 5.99 10.07 -2.54
C THR A 62 7.49 10.29 -2.49
N ASP A 63 8.09 10.54 -3.64
CA ASP A 63 9.48 10.94 -3.78
C ASP A 63 9.53 12.23 -4.63
N SER A 64 10.64 12.96 -4.58
CA SER A 64 10.98 14.15 -5.35
C SER A 64 10.56 14.10 -6.82
N ASN A 65 10.58 12.93 -7.44
CA ASN A 65 10.35 12.74 -8.88
C ASN A 65 9.01 12.09 -9.23
N CYS A 66 8.22 11.61 -8.25
CA CYS A 66 7.04 10.77 -8.51
C CYS A 66 5.95 10.99 -7.46
N ASN A 67 4.69 11.11 -7.93
CA ASN A 67 3.52 11.04 -7.05
C ASN A 67 3.51 9.71 -6.28
N ALA A 68 3.03 9.73 -5.04
CA ALA A 68 2.85 8.50 -4.26
C ALA A 68 1.94 7.50 -5.00
N ASN A 69 2.44 6.29 -5.14
CA ASN A 69 1.74 5.17 -5.76
C ASN A 69 1.14 4.21 -4.73
N ILE A 70 1.58 4.28 -3.47
CA ILE A 70 1.14 3.41 -2.39
C ILE A 70 0.79 4.29 -1.19
N TRP A 71 -0.43 4.19 -0.70
CA TRP A 71 -0.91 4.84 0.53
C TRP A 71 -1.32 3.76 1.55
N ILE A 72 -0.99 3.97 2.82
CA ILE A 72 -1.36 3.08 3.92
C ILE A 72 -2.18 3.89 4.92
N PHE A 73 -3.45 3.54 5.03
CA PHE A 73 -4.34 3.99 6.09
C PHE A 73 -4.34 2.97 7.23
N TRP A 74 -4.54 3.44 8.45
CA TRP A 74 -4.67 2.60 9.64
C TRP A 74 -5.88 3.02 10.46
N TYR A 75 -6.42 2.07 11.21
CA TYR A 75 -7.52 2.31 12.12
C TYR A 75 -7.10 3.31 13.20
N ARG A 76 -7.96 4.28 13.50
CA ARG A 76 -7.63 5.49 14.29
C ARG A 76 -7.19 5.20 15.73
N ASP A 77 -7.65 4.08 16.30
CA ASP A 77 -7.31 3.69 17.68
C ASP A 77 -6.03 2.83 17.74
N LEU A 78 -5.42 2.52 16.59
CA LEU A 78 -4.13 1.82 16.51
C LEU A 78 -2.97 2.82 16.48
N SER A 79 -1.81 2.38 16.96
CA SER A 79 -0.57 3.12 16.79
C SER A 79 -0.23 3.26 15.30
N ARG A 80 0.25 4.44 14.91
CA ARG A 80 0.76 4.68 13.55
C ARG A 80 1.85 3.66 13.21
N PRO A 81 1.77 2.98 12.04
CA PRO A 81 2.81 2.05 11.60
C PRO A 81 4.20 2.70 11.55
N SER A 82 5.22 1.98 12.00
CA SER A 82 6.60 2.45 11.95
C SER A 82 7.16 2.23 10.55
N ILE A 83 7.60 3.28 9.87
CA ILE A 83 8.21 3.17 8.55
C ILE A 83 9.66 2.74 8.72
N ILE A 84 10.03 1.59 8.18
CA ILE A 84 11.42 1.12 8.20
C ILE A 84 12.12 1.52 6.90
N ALA A 85 11.46 1.37 5.75
CA ALA A 85 11.98 1.79 4.45
C ALA A 85 10.85 2.12 3.48
N SER A 86 11.14 2.95 2.48
CA SER A 86 10.19 3.31 1.43
C SER A 86 10.93 3.54 0.11
N SER A 87 10.35 3.08 -0.99
CA SER A 87 10.84 3.31 -2.34
C SER A 87 9.66 3.50 -3.30
N THR A 88 9.94 3.85 -4.55
CA THR A 88 8.88 4.04 -5.57
C THR A 88 8.06 2.78 -5.85
N GLN A 89 8.58 1.59 -5.50
CA GLN A 89 7.91 0.30 -5.73
C GLN A 89 7.39 -0.37 -4.45
N GLN A 90 7.75 0.11 -3.25
CA GLN A 90 7.30 -0.50 -2.01
C GLN A 90 7.29 0.45 -0.82
N ILE A 91 6.48 0.14 0.19
CA ILE A 91 6.61 0.69 1.53
C ILE A 91 6.77 -0.47 2.50
N PHE A 92 7.82 -0.39 3.32
CA PHE A 92 8.12 -1.34 4.34
C PHE A 92 7.86 -0.73 5.72
N VAL A 93 6.95 -1.35 6.46
CA VAL A 93 6.49 -0.88 7.76
C VAL A 93 6.49 -2.02 8.77
N GLU A 94 6.63 -1.67 10.04
CA GLU A 94 6.39 -2.56 11.17
C GLU A 94 5.09 -2.17 11.87
N MET A 95 4.24 -3.17 12.08
CA MET A 95 2.93 -3.09 12.71
C MET A 95 2.81 -4.25 13.70
N GLU A 96 2.54 -3.98 14.97
CA GLU A 96 2.34 -5.04 15.98
C GLU A 96 3.48 -6.09 16.03
N ARG A 97 4.74 -5.67 15.85
CA ARG A 97 5.95 -6.52 15.78
C ARG A 97 6.01 -7.45 14.55
N VAL A 98 5.10 -7.28 13.59
CA VAL A 98 5.09 -7.96 12.30
C VAL A 98 5.57 -6.98 11.24
N LEU A 99 6.47 -7.46 10.38
CA LEU A 99 6.91 -6.73 9.21
C LEU A 99 5.86 -6.82 8.12
N ILE A 100 5.54 -5.70 7.48
CA ILE A 100 4.60 -5.66 6.37
C ILE A 100 5.20 -4.86 5.22
N THR A 101 5.24 -5.45 4.04
CA THR A 101 5.61 -4.73 2.81
C THR A 101 4.40 -4.61 1.89
N GLY A 102 4.01 -3.37 1.60
CA GLY A 102 3.10 -3.06 0.50
C GLY A 102 3.89 -2.85 -0.79
N VAL A 103 3.62 -3.65 -1.82
CA VAL A 103 4.36 -3.63 -3.09
C VAL A 103 3.49 -3.16 -4.26
N HIS A 104 4.06 -2.30 -5.09
CA HIS A 104 3.59 -1.98 -6.43
C HIS A 104 4.78 -1.95 -7.39
N ALA A 105 5.07 -3.09 -7.99
CA ALA A 105 6.27 -3.30 -8.79
C ALA A 105 6.14 -2.71 -10.20
N LYS A 106 7.27 -2.37 -10.83
CA LYS A 106 7.32 -1.99 -12.24
C LYS A 106 6.97 -3.17 -13.17
N CYS A 107 6.39 -2.87 -14.32
CA CYS A 107 6.03 -3.88 -15.32
C CYS A 107 7.25 -4.55 -16.00
N THR A 108 8.40 -3.87 -16.03
CA THR A 108 9.61 -4.41 -16.67
C THR A 108 10.43 -5.26 -15.70
N ALA A 109 10.94 -6.41 -16.17
CA ALA A 109 11.78 -7.29 -15.36
C ALA A 109 13.02 -6.57 -14.82
N ILE A 110 13.66 -5.72 -15.63
CA ILE A 110 14.80 -4.89 -15.22
C ILE A 110 14.40 -3.92 -14.10
N GLY A 111 13.24 -3.26 -14.23
CA GLY A 111 12.73 -2.33 -13.21
C GLY A 111 12.47 -2.99 -11.86
N ARG A 112 12.08 -4.27 -11.85
CA ARG A 112 11.85 -5.05 -10.62
C ARG A 112 13.12 -5.53 -9.93
N ARG A 113 14.30 -5.55 -10.57
CA ARG A 113 15.54 -6.03 -9.93
C ARG A 113 15.84 -5.30 -8.62
N LYS A 114 15.65 -3.98 -8.60
CA LYS A 114 15.82 -3.17 -7.38
C LYS A 114 14.87 -3.60 -6.28
N LEU A 115 13.59 -3.80 -6.60
CA LEU A 115 12.59 -4.29 -5.64
C LEU A 115 12.99 -5.65 -5.05
N TRP A 116 13.39 -6.62 -5.87
CA TRP A 116 13.80 -7.95 -5.39
C TRP A 116 15.00 -7.90 -4.45
N ASN A 117 16.00 -7.06 -4.77
CA ASN A 117 17.14 -6.84 -3.89
C ASN A 117 16.72 -6.23 -2.55
N GLU A 118 15.86 -5.21 -2.57
CA GLU A 118 15.33 -4.58 -1.35
C GLU A 118 14.54 -5.57 -0.48
N LEU A 119 13.72 -6.42 -1.09
CA LEU A 119 12.99 -7.49 -0.39
C LEU A 119 13.94 -8.52 0.23
N GLY A 120 15.02 -8.90 -0.46
CA GLY A 120 16.03 -9.82 0.06
C GLY A 120 16.74 -9.29 1.32
N LEU A 121 17.01 -7.98 1.38
CA LEU A 121 17.61 -7.33 2.55
C LEU A 121 16.66 -7.33 3.75
N VAL A 122 15.35 -7.17 3.53
CA VAL A 122 14.36 -7.18 4.60
C VAL A 122 14.26 -8.55 5.27
N ASN A 123 14.39 -9.62 4.50
CA ASN A 123 14.30 -10.99 4.99
C ASN A 123 15.34 -11.32 6.09
N SER A 124 16.45 -10.58 6.16
CA SER A 124 17.47 -10.80 7.20
C SER A 124 17.08 -10.28 8.59
N MET A 125 15.95 -9.57 8.74
CA MET A 125 15.50 -9.03 10.04
C MET A 125 14.90 -10.09 10.99
N ASN A 126 14.71 -11.34 10.53
CA ASN A 126 14.24 -12.47 11.35
C ASN A 126 12.96 -12.18 12.18
N LYS A 127 11.98 -11.53 11.56
CA LYS A 127 10.64 -11.28 12.13
C LYS A 127 9.58 -11.89 11.20
N PRO A 128 8.37 -12.21 11.71
CA PRO A 128 7.25 -12.57 10.86
C PRO A 128 7.02 -11.47 9.82
N TRP A 129 6.89 -11.87 8.55
CA TRP A 129 6.85 -10.93 7.44
C TRP A 129 5.70 -11.24 6.48
N LEU A 130 4.84 -10.25 6.27
CA LEU A 130 3.76 -10.28 5.29
C LEU A 130 4.14 -9.39 4.11
N VAL A 131 4.22 -9.98 2.92
CA VAL A 131 4.41 -9.24 1.67
C VAL A 131 3.10 -9.29 0.90
N LEU A 132 2.51 -8.12 0.63
CA LEU A 132 1.29 -7.99 -0.15
C LEU A 132 1.49 -6.95 -1.24
N GLY A 133 1.00 -7.23 -2.43
CA GLY A 133 1.05 -6.23 -3.47
C GLY A 133 0.76 -6.71 -4.88
N ASP A 134 0.88 -5.75 -5.79
CA ASP A 134 0.88 -5.98 -7.22
C ASP A 134 2.33 -6.06 -7.71
N PHE A 135 2.78 -7.26 -8.04
CA PHE A 135 4.15 -7.50 -8.50
C PHE A 135 4.30 -7.35 -10.02
N ASN A 136 3.21 -7.07 -10.76
CA ASN A 136 3.21 -7.01 -12.22
C ASN A 136 4.00 -8.18 -12.87
N THR A 137 3.86 -9.37 -12.29
CA THR A 137 4.50 -10.60 -12.76
C THR A 137 3.51 -11.74 -12.60
N VAL A 138 3.48 -12.62 -13.60
CA VAL A 138 2.83 -13.92 -13.48
C VAL A 138 3.80 -14.89 -12.84
N LEU A 139 3.32 -15.75 -11.96
CA LEU A 139 4.12 -16.80 -11.34
C LEU A 139 4.24 -18.00 -12.28
N ARG A 140 3.19 -18.26 -13.07
CA ARG A 140 3.13 -19.41 -13.97
C ARG A 140 2.67 -19.01 -15.35
N CYS A 141 3.06 -19.79 -16.36
CA CYS A 141 2.70 -19.51 -17.75
C CYS A 141 1.18 -19.56 -17.97
N GLU A 142 0.47 -20.40 -17.23
CA GLU A 142 -0.98 -20.60 -17.34
C GLU A 142 -1.79 -19.39 -16.85
N GLU A 143 -1.17 -18.46 -16.11
CA GLU A 143 -1.81 -17.20 -15.71
C GLU A 143 -1.86 -16.18 -16.85
N LYS A 144 -1.08 -16.39 -17.92
CA LYS A 144 -1.21 -15.61 -19.16
C LYS A 144 -2.41 -16.15 -19.94
N LYS A 145 -3.51 -15.40 -19.89
CA LYS A 145 -4.64 -15.58 -20.82
C LYS A 145 -4.32 -14.99 -22.18
#